data_AF-A0A6A4GGF6-F1
#
_entry.id   AF-A0A6A4GGF6-F1
#
_cell.length_a   1.000
_cell.length_b   1.000
_cell.length_c   1.000
_cell.angle_alpha   90.00
_cell.angle_beta   90.00
_cell.angle_gamma   90.00
#
_symmetry.space_group_name_H-M   'P 1'
#
loop_
_entity.id
_entity.type
_entity.pdbx_description
1 polymer ?
#
loop_
_entity_poly.entity_id
_entity_poly.type
_entity_poly.pdbx_seq_one_letter_code
_entity_poly.pdbx_strand_id
1 'polypeptide(L)'
;DIEENGDKEKDDVEGFVAVLDEMTEEEREQWHADVEPVKTALYKARKILFKIINAPTLLLPRWREQVANTEFKDHVLPRDVATRWNSTYNMLTAFIE
;
A
#
# COMPACT_ATOMS: atom_id res chain seq x y z
N ASP A 1 1.02 -3.94 -48.27
CA ASP A 1 0.09 -3.17 -47.42
C ASP A 1 -0.84 -4.12 -46.72
N ILE A 2 -0.48 -4.53 -45.51
CA ILE A 2 -1.36 -5.26 -44.60
C ILE A 2 -1.52 -4.31 -43.43
N GLU A 3 -2.71 -3.71 -43.35
CA GLU A 3 -3.03 -2.64 -42.43
C GLU A 3 -2.90 -3.12 -40.98
N GLU A 4 -2.08 -2.35 -40.27
CA GLU A 4 -1.92 -2.30 -38.83
C GLU A 4 -3.23 -1.82 -38.20
N ASN A 5 -4.03 -2.75 -37.67
CA ASN A 5 -5.08 -2.45 -36.69
C ASN A 5 -5.16 -3.61 -35.70
N GLY A 6 -4.06 -3.79 -34.96
CA GLY A 6 -4.09 -4.51 -33.70
C GLY A 6 -4.76 -3.60 -32.67
N ASP A 7 -6.09 -3.60 -32.70
CA ASP A 7 -6.94 -3.05 -31.66
C ASP A 7 -6.46 -3.68 -30.36
N LYS A 8 -5.74 -2.91 -29.54
CA LYS A 8 -5.34 -3.33 -28.20
C LYS A 8 -6.60 -3.23 -27.37
N GLU A 9 -7.49 -4.22 -27.52
CA GLU A 9 -8.46 -4.57 -26.50
C GLU A 9 -7.66 -4.63 -25.20
N LYS A 10 -7.87 -3.62 -24.35
CA LYS A 10 -7.38 -3.66 -23.00
C LYS A 10 -8.03 -4.90 -22.41
N ASP A 11 -7.18 -5.82 -22.01
CA ASP A 11 -7.50 -6.98 -21.21
C ASP A 11 -8.16 -6.46 -19.92
N ASP A 12 -9.46 -6.16 -20.00
CA ASP A 12 -10.35 -5.86 -18.89
C ASP A 12 -10.67 -7.20 -18.23
N VAL A 13 -9.60 -7.84 -17.76
CA VAL A 13 -9.64 -9.12 -17.10
C VAL A 13 -10.01 -8.85 -15.65
N GLU A 14 -11.23 -9.31 -15.36
CA GLU A 14 -11.63 -9.86 -14.07
C GLU A 14 -12.25 -8.85 -13.08
N GLY A 15 -13.56 -8.63 -13.23
CA GLY A 15 -14.51 -8.85 -12.13
C GLY A 15 -14.37 -7.97 -10.87
N PHE A 16 -13.63 -6.88 -10.91
CA PHE A 16 -13.74 -5.82 -9.92
C PHE A 16 -14.95 -4.98 -10.30
N VAL A 17 -16.14 -5.36 -9.79
CA VAL A 17 -17.25 -4.41 -9.69
C VAL A 17 -16.66 -3.18 -9.01
N ALA A 18 -16.70 -2.04 -9.68
CA ALA A 18 -16.37 -0.78 -9.06
C ALA A 18 -17.48 -0.49 -8.06
N VAL A 19 -17.43 -1.12 -6.88
CA VAL A 19 -18.45 -1.03 -5.83
C VAL A 19 -18.68 0.44 -5.44
N LEU A 20 -17.67 1.29 -5.62
CA LEU A 20 -17.75 2.74 -5.43
C LEU A 20 -18.61 3.48 -6.47
N ASP A 21 -18.78 2.91 -7.67
CA ASP A 21 -19.61 3.47 -8.75
C ASP A 21 -21.09 3.12 -8.55
N GLU A 22 -21.39 2.10 -7.73
CA GLU A 22 -22.75 1.73 -7.31
C GLU A 22 -23.22 2.49 -6.05
N MET A 23 -22.29 3.13 -5.34
CA MET A 23 -22.58 3.94 -4.15
C MET A 23 -23.13 5.31 -4.55
N THR A 24 -24.00 5.85 -3.70
CA THR A 24 -24.41 7.26 -3.82
C THR A 24 -23.21 8.18 -3.54
N GLU A 25 -23.28 9.42 -4.03
CA GLU A 25 -22.20 10.41 -3.79
C GLU A 25 -21.91 10.57 -2.29
N GLU A 26 -22.96 10.62 -1.47
CA GLU A 26 -22.87 10.78 -0.02
C GLU A 26 -22.15 9.60 0.65
N GLU A 27 -22.50 8.37 0.25
CA GLU A 27 -21.84 7.16 0.76
C GLU A 27 -20.38 7.08 0.32
N ARG A 28 -20.08 7.50 -0.91
CA ARG A 28 -18.71 7.51 -1.45
C ARG A 28 -17.84 8.54 -0.75
N GLU A 29 -18.35 9.75 -0.51
CA GLU A 29 -17.64 10.78 0.25
C GLU A 29 -17.33 10.33 1.68
N GLN A 30 -18.31 9.71 2.35
CA GLN A 30 -18.13 9.15 3.69
C GLN A 30 -17.05 8.05 3.69
N TRP A 31 -17.12 7.11 2.74
CA TRP A 31 -16.11 6.06 2.60
C TRP A 31 -14.70 6.63 2.36
N HIS A 32 -14.58 7.66 1.51
CA HIS A 32 -13.31 8.34 1.29
C HIS A 32 -12.78 8.97 2.58
N ALA A 33 -13.63 9.67 3.34
CA ALA A 33 -13.24 10.28 4.60
C ALA A 33 -12.73 9.23 5.61
N ASP A 34 -13.38 8.08 5.69
CA ASP A 34 -13.02 7.01 6.62
C ASP A 34 -11.71 6.29 6.23
N VAL A 35 -11.47 6.12 4.93
CA VAL A 35 -10.31 5.36 4.42
C VAL A 35 -9.06 6.23 4.23
N GLU A 36 -9.21 7.54 4.04
CA GLU A 36 -8.10 8.48 3.84
C GLU A 36 -7.00 8.44 4.92
N PRO A 37 -7.31 8.39 6.24
CA PRO A 37 -6.28 8.31 7.27
C PRO A 37 -5.44 7.03 7.14
N VAL A 38 -6.07 5.89 6.84
CA VAL A 38 -5.39 4.60 6.67
C VAL A 38 -4.53 4.61 5.41
N LYS A 39 -5.03 5.12 4.29
CA LYS A 39 -4.27 5.28 3.04
C LYS A 39 -3.04 6.16 3.23
N THR A 40 -3.21 7.28 3.93
CA THR A 40 -2.11 8.22 4.20
C THR A 40 -1.05 7.60 5.10
N ALA A 41 -1.46 6.89 6.17
CA ALA A 41 -0.55 6.18 7.06
C ALA A 41 0.26 5.12 6.28
N LEU A 42 -0.41 4.30 5.47
CA LEU A 42 0.24 3.30 4.63
C LEU A 42 1.25 3.90 3.64
N TYR A 43 0.88 4.99 2.97
CA TYR A 43 1.77 5.66 2.02
C TYR A 43 3.06 6.15 2.70
N LYS A 44 2.92 6.80 3.87
CA LYS A 44 4.06 7.27 4.66
C LYS A 44 4.93 6.12 5.16
N ALA A 45 4.31 5.06 5.69
CA ALA A 45 4.99 3.86 6.15
C ALA A 45 5.81 3.21 5.03
N ARG A 46 5.19 2.99 3.88
CA ARG A 46 5.84 2.42 2.69
C ARG A 46 7.05 3.25 2.24
N LYS A 47 6.97 4.58 2.33
CA LYS A 47 8.07 5.48 1.99
C LYS A 47 9.23 5.39 2.97
N ILE A 48 8.93 5.29 4.27
CA ILE A 48 9.95 5.15 5.33
C ILE A 48 10.64 3.79 5.20
N LEU A 49 9.89 2.70 5.10
CA LEU A 49 10.41 1.35 4.94
C LEU A 49 11.27 1.21 3.68
N PHE A 50 10.84 1.81 2.56
CA PHE A 50 11.64 1.85 1.34
C PHE A 50 12.99 2.54 1.56
N LYS A 51 13.02 3.66 2.30
CA LYS A 51 14.30 4.33 2.62
C LYS A 51 15.17 3.48 3.54
N ILE A 52 14.59 2.82 4.55
CA ILE A 52 15.31 1.94 5.47
C ILE A 52 15.96 0.77 4.71
N ILE A 53 15.25 0.15 3.78
CA ILE A 53 15.77 -0.94 2.95
C ILE A 53 16.97 -0.48 2.10
N ASN A 54 16.93 0.75 1.57
CA ASN A 54 18.01 1.29 0.74
C ASN A 54 19.19 1.87 1.55
N ALA A 55 18.99 2.21 2.82
CA ALA A 55 20.02 2.77 3.70
C ALA A 55 20.00 2.11 5.10
N PRO A 56 20.17 0.78 5.19
CA PRO A 56 19.94 0.04 6.42
C PRO A 56 20.93 0.40 7.52
N THR A 57 22.19 0.70 7.19
CA THR A 57 23.20 1.05 8.18
C THR A 57 22.96 2.39 8.88
N LEU A 58 22.31 3.34 8.21
CA LEU A 58 22.06 4.68 8.74
C LEU A 58 20.65 4.82 9.33
N LEU A 59 19.64 4.29 8.63
CA LEU A 59 18.24 4.54 8.96
C LEU A 59 17.63 3.45 9.84
N LEU A 60 18.11 2.20 9.78
CA LEU A 60 17.55 1.13 10.59
C LEU A 60 17.81 1.33 12.10
N PRO A 61 19.01 1.73 12.57
CA PRO A 61 19.24 1.99 13.99
C PRO A 61 18.36 3.14 14.51
N ARG A 62 18.28 4.23 13.75
CA ARG A 62 17.42 5.38 14.09
C ARG A 62 15.93 5.03 14.10
N TRP A 63 15.48 4.20 13.16
CA TRP A 63 14.12 3.68 13.16
C TRP A 63 13.84 2.92 14.46
N ARG A 64 14.69 1.95 14.81
CA ARG A 64 14.56 1.17 16.04
C ARG A 64 14.53 2.02 17.30
N GLU A 65 15.33 3.09 17.35
CA GLU A 65 15.31 4.07 18.45
C GLU A 65 13.97 4.82 18.51
N GLN A 66 13.46 5.28 17.37
CA GLN A 66 12.18 6.02 17.32
C GLN A 66 10.97 5.15 17.66
N VAL A 67 10.96 3.88 17.24
CA VAL A 67 9.87 2.94 17.53
C VAL A 67 10.06 2.17 18.83
N ALA A 68 11.13 2.44 19.60
CA ALA A 68 11.46 1.67 20.80
C ALA A 68 10.36 1.65 21.87
N ASN A 69 9.52 2.68 21.91
CA ASN A 69 8.42 2.83 22.87
C ASN A 69 7.03 2.69 22.23
N THR A 70 6.97 2.20 21.00
CA THR A 70 5.72 1.93 20.30
C THR A 70 5.62 0.44 20.00
N GLU A 71 4.42 -0.01 19.63
CA GLU A 71 4.18 -1.40 19.22
C GLU A 71 5.04 -1.78 17.99
N PHE A 72 5.49 -0.79 17.23
CA PHE A 72 6.36 -0.95 16.05
C PHE A 72 7.81 -1.37 16.35
N LYS A 73 8.23 -1.45 17.62
CA LYS A 73 9.63 -1.73 18.03
C LYS A 73 10.25 -2.94 17.32
N ASP A 74 9.46 -4.00 17.16
CA ASP A 74 9.91 -5.27 16.57
C ASP A 74 9.53 -5.39 15.07
N HIS A 75 8.80 -4.42 14.54
CA HIS A 75 8.37 -4.40 13.15
C HIS A 75 9.40 -3.70 12.26
N VAL A 76 10.19 -4.53 11.57
CA VAL A 76 10.95 -4.11 10.39
C VAL A 76 10.31 -4.79 9.20
N LEU A 77 9.22 -4.21 8.70
CA LEU A 77 8.45 -4.76 7.58
C LEU A 77 9.35 -4.83 6.33
N PRO A 78 9.78 -6.04 5.92
CA PRO A 78 10.48 -6.17 4.67
C PRO A 78 9.44 -5.90 3.59
N ARG A 79 9.76 -5.04 2.61
CA ARG A 79 9.18 -5.28 1.30
C ARG A 79 9.81 -6.59 0.83
N ASP A 80 9.15 -7.69 1.12
CA ASP A 80 9.51 -8.95 0.48
C ASP A 80 9.13 -8.81 -1.00
N VAL A 81 10.16 -8.62 -1.82
CA VAL A 81 10.03 -8.35 -3.26
C VAL A 81 9.62 -9.63 -4.00
N ALA A 82 9.77 -10.81 -3.40
CA ALA A 82 9.46 -12.10 -4.00
C ALA A 82 7.98 -12.51 -3.85
N THR A 83 7.30 -12.12 -2.76
CA THR A 83 5.87 -12.41 -2.54
C THR A 83 5.05 -11.13 -2.45
N ARG A 84 4.86 -10.46 -3.59
CA ARG A 84 4.09 -9.20 -3.73
C ARG A 84 2.63 -9.27 -3.25
N TRP A 85 2.08 -10.45 -2.98
CA TRP A 85 0.64 -10.63 -2.78
C TRP A 85 0.14 -10.17 -1.40
N ASN A 86 0.98 -10.20 -0.36
CA ASN A 86 0.55 -9.85 1.01
C ASN A 86 1.30 -8.66 1.62
N SER A 87 2.16 -7.95 0.87
CA SER A 87 2.96 -6.87 1.47
C SER A 87 2.12 -5.73 2.03
N THR A 88 1.00 -5.39 1.37
CA THR A 88 0.11 -4.32 1.83
C THR A 88 -0.68 -4.75 3.05
N TYR A 89 -1.16 -6.00 3.08
CA TYR A 89 -1.83 -6.58 4.23
C TYR A 89 -0.90 -6.66 5.44
N ASN A 90 0.30 -7.23 5.27
CA ASN A 90 1.28 -7.32 6.36
C ASN A 90 1.70 -5.93 6.89
N MET A 91 1.77 -4.92 6.01
CA MET A 91 1.94 -3.53 6.45
C MET A 91 0.73 -3.09 7.27
N LEU A 92 -0.49 -3.20 6.75
CA LEU A 92 -1.71 -2.84 7.48
C LEU A 92 -1.81 -3.51 8.85
N THR A 93 -1.63 -4.83 8.92
CA THR A 93 -1.69 -5.61 10.15
C THR A 93 -0.70 -5.08 11.18
N ALA A 94 0.56 -4.86 10.79
CA ALA A 94 1.56 -4.30 11.69
C ALA A 94 1.31 -2.83 12.11
N PHE A 95 0.38 -2.13 11.46
CA PHE A 95 -0.04 -0.76 11.83
C PHE A 95 -1.35 -0.71 12.62
N ILE A 96 -2.11 -1.81 12.66
CA ILE A 96 -3.45 -1.89 13.27
C ILE A 96 -3.45 -2.76 14.53
N GLU A 97 -2.63 -3.82 14.57
CA GLU A 97 -2.37 -4.69 15.72
C GLU A 97 -1.22 -4.17 16.59
#